data_AF-A0A940TZD3-F1
#
_entry.id   AF-A0A940TZD3-F1
#
_cell.length_a   1.000
_cell.length_b   1.000
_cell.length_c   1.000
_cell.angle_alpha   90.00
_cell.angle_beta   90.00
_cell.angle_gamma   90.00
#
_symmetry.space_group_name_H-M   'P 1'
#
loop_
_entity.id
_entity.type
_entity.pdbx_description
1 polymer ?
#
loop_
_entity_poly.entity_id
_entity_poly.type
_entity_poly.pdbx_seq_one_letter_code
_entity_poly.pdbx_strand_id
1 'polypeptide(L)'
;MSKRQKGWIIAGVAVVLIIALVLLLASLRSQNGSNAAAYQTTTVQRGTLTSTVEGNGTVKSLLSTTLNWLTSGQVDKVSSQIGDQVKKGDILATLQQDATQNTLETNLVTAQQNLAEMTSPEAIANAKIEVAKAQADVSNAQTALNNQQYWKNDALIQNYYASFVIAKDNLDRAQAAYDRANVGDYINNPGEASLYQSLYNAQQAYDRAKYYYSLYSQAPTQRQVDEAQANLDLAKATLTNAQIYLA
;
A
#
# COMPACT_ATOMS: atom_id res chain seq x y z
N MET A 1 -62.01 115.06 95.35
CA MET A 1 -63.36 114.79 95.86
C MET A 1 -63.44 113.35 96.34
N SER A 2 -63.33 113.21 97.66
CA SER A 2 -64.10 112.29 98.50
C SER A 2 -65.10 111.36 97.78
N LYS A 3 -64.93 110.05 98.00
CA LYS A 3 -65.91 108.94 97.84
C LYS A 3 -66.62 108.72 96.49
N ARG A 4 -66.62 109.64 95.53
CA ARG A 4 -67.33 109.48 94.22
C ARG A 4 -66.59 108.61 93.18
N GLN A 5 -65.28 108.42 93.30
CA GLN A 5 -64.48 107.61 92.36
C GLN A 5 -64.61 106.09 92.54
N LYS A 6 -65.15 105.61 93.68
CA LYS A 6 -65.30 104.17 93.97
C LYS A 6 -66.46 103.50 93.21
N GLY A 7 -67.46 104.27 92.78
CA GLY A 7 -68.64 103.72 92.07
C GLY A 7 -68.36 103.28 90.63
N TRP A 8 -67.42 103.93 89.94
CA TRP A 8 -67.10 103.61 88.54
C TRP A 8 -66.31 102.30 88.39
N ILE A 9 -65.51 101.94 89.41
CA ILE A 9 -64.75 100.69 89.39
C ILE A 9 -65.69 99.48 89.55
N ILE A 10 -66.73 99.60 90.38
CA ILE A 10 -67.70 98.52 90.60
C ILE A 10 -68.53 98.26 89.33
N ALA A 11 -68.91 99.32 88.61
CA ALA A 11 -69.61 99.19 87.34
C ALA A 11 -68.76 98.49 86.26
N GLY A 12 -67.45 98.77 86.22
CA GLY A 12 -66.54 98.10 85.29
C GLY A 12 -66.42 96.59 85.50
N VAL A 13 -66.37 96.14 86.77
CA VAL A 13 -66.24 94.70 87.10
C VAL A 13 -67.52 93.92 86.74
N ALA A 14 -68.69 94.52 86.90
CA ALA A 14 -69.96 93.88 86.54
C ALA A 14 -70.08 93.58 85.04
N VAL A 15 -69.58 94.49 84.18
CA VAL A 15 -69.62 94.31 82.72
C VAL A 15 -68.71 93.17 82.25
N VAL A 16 -67.52 93.03 82.86
CA VAL A 16 -66.59 91.95 82.51
C VAL A 16 -67.15 90.57 82.87
N LEU A 17 -67.85 90.46 84.00
CA LEU A 17 -68.48 89.20 84.41
C LEU A 17 -69.61 88.75 83.47
N ILE A 18 -70.37 89.68 82.91
CA ILE A 18 -71.45 89.37 81.97
C ILE A 18 -70.88 88.85 80.64
N ILE A 19 -69.80 89.47 80.14
CA ILE A 19 -69.16 89.06 78.89
C ILE A 19 -68.56 87.65 79.02
N ALA A 20 -67.92 87.34 80.16
CA ALA A 20 -67.39 86.01 80.42
C ALA A 20 -68.49 84.93 80.42
N LEU A 21 -69.65 85.23 80.98
CA LEU A 21 -70.79 84.30 81.03
C LEU A 21 -71.35 84.00 79.64
N VAL A 22 -71.44 85.01 78.77
CA VAL A 22 -71.93 84.85 77.39
C VAL A 22 -71.00 83.98 76.55
N LEU A 23 -69.68 84.18 76.70
CA LEU A 23 -68.68 83.38 75.97
C LEU A 23 -68.67 81.91 76.42
N LEU A 24 -68.92 81.65 77.71
CA LEU A 24 -69.01 80.29 78.24
C LEU A 24 -70.22 79.53 77.66
N LEU A 25 -71.38 80.19 77.58
CA LEU A 25 -72.60 79.60 77.05
C LEU A 25 -72.52 79.31 75.53
N ALA A 26 -71.75 80.11 74.79
CA ALA A 26 -71.52 79.88 73.35
C ALA A 26 -70.66 78.63 73.09
N SER A 27 -69.65 78.39 73.91
CA SER A 27 -68.74 77.23 73.77
C SER A 27 -69.45 75.89 73.99
N LEU A 28 -70.44 75.85 74.90
CA LEU A 28 -71.17 74.63 75.25
C LEU A 28 -72.18 74.18 74.18
N ARG A 29 -72.55 75.04 73.22
CA ARG A 29 -73.46 74.67 72.11
C ARG A 29 -72.75 74.05 70.91
N SER A 30 -71.43 74.16 70.83
CA SER A 30 -70.66 73.64 69.70
C SER A 30 -70.32 72.14 69.80
N GLN A 31 -70.83 71.41 70.79
CA GLN A 31 -70.44 70.00 71.01
C GLN A 31 -71.45 68.93 70.57
N ASN A 32 -72.60 69.25 69.98
CA ASN A 32 -73.58 68.21 69.62
C ASN A 32 -73.71 67.93 68.12
N GLY A 33 -73.06 66.83 67.71
CA GLY A 33 -73.56 65.86 66.71
C GLY A 33 -72.87 65.87 65.34
N SER A 34 -72.44 64.77 64.73
CA SER A 34 -72.42 63.34 65.08
C SER A 34 -71.71 62.57 63.93
N ASN A 35 -70.84 61.61 64.26
CA ASN A 35 -70.16 60.70 63.32
C ASN A 35 -71.07 59.52 62.94
N ALA A 36 -71.29 59.27 61.64
CA ALA A 36 -71.92 58.05 61.12
C ALA A 36 -70.95 57.33 60.17
N ALA A 37 -70.68 56.05 60.42
CA ALA A 37 -69.71 55.23 59.68
C ALA A 37 -70.22 54.89 58.27
N ALA A 38 -69.39 55.10 57.24
CA ALA A 38 -69.72 54.85 55.84
C ALA A 38 -69.22 53.47 55.39
N TYR A 39 -70.12 52.64 54.83
CA TYR A 39 -69.74 51.40 54.14
C TYR A 39 -69.38 51.68 52.68
N GLN A 40 -68.27 51.12 52.21
CA GLN A 40 -67.95 51.12 50.79
C GLN A 40 -68.67 49.97 50.09
N THR A 41 -69.53 50.32 49.14
CA THR A 41 -70.16 49.39 48.21
C THR A 41 -69.65 49.66 46.80
N THR A 42 -69.69 48.65 45.93
CA THR A 42 -69.39 48.80 44.50
C THR A 42 -70.41 48.08 43.66
N THR A 43 -70.60 48.55 42.43
CA THR A 43 -71.65 48.06 41.52
C THR A 43 -71.10 46.90 40.69
N VAL A 44 -71.77 45.76 40.70
CA VAL A 44 -71.34 44.59 39.93
C VAL A 44 -71.50 44.85 38.43
N GLN A 45 -70.43 44.61 37.66
CA GLN A 45 -70.40 44.74 36.20
C GLN A 45 -70.13 43.40 35.53
N ARG A 46 -70.75 43.20 34.35
CA ARG A 46 -70.57 41.99 33.54
C ARG A 46 -69.42 42.22 32.55
N GLY A 47 -68.41 41.37 32.59
CA GLY A 47 -67.25 41.40 31.68
C GLY A 47 -66.95 40.03 31.10
N THR A 48 -66.19 39.98 30.01
CA THR A 48 -65.78 38.72 29.37
C THR A 48 -64.63 38.09 30.14
N LEU A 49 -64.81 36.84 30.59
CA LEU A 49 -63.76 36.06 31.24
C LEU A 49 -63.02 35.22 30.18
N THR A 50 -61.81 35.63 29.82
CA THR A 50 -60.92 34.83 28.97
C THR A 50 -60.14 33.83 29.81
N SER A 51 -60.28 32.55 29.50
CA SER A 51 -59.46 31.47 30.08
C SER A 51 -58.29 31.19 29.16
N THR A 52 -57.10 31.64 29.56
CA THR A 52 -55.86 31.34 28.86
C THR A 52 -55.36 29.97 29.31
N VAL A 53 -55.09 29.07 28.37
CA VAL A 53 -54.38 27.82 28.66
C VAL A 53 -52.89 28.07 28.41
N GLU A 54 -52.11 28.10 29.48
CA GLU A 54 -50.66 28.21 29.40
C GLU A 54 -50.07 26.82 29.11
N GLY A 55 -49.29 26.72 28.04
CA GLY A 55 -48.58 25.51 27.67
C GLY A 55 -47.08 25.79 27.57
N ASN A 56 -46.28 24.99 28.28
CA ASN A 56 -44.82 25.08 28.21
C ASN A 56 -44.33 24.22 27.04
N GLY A 57 -43.61 24.84 26.11
CA GLY A 57 -42.94 24.16 25.01
C GLY A 57 -41.46 24.53 24.98
N THR A 58 -40.62 23.59 24.59
CA THR A 58 -39.19 23.85 24.34
C THR A 58 -38.99 24.13 22.86
N VAL A 59 -38.40 25.29 22.54
CA VAL A 59 -37.97 25.61 21.18
C VAL A 59 -36.64 24.92 20.91
N LYS A 60 -36.53 24.24 19.76
CA LYS A 60 -35.29 23.61 19.29
C LYS A 60 -34.96 24.07 17.87
N SER A 61 -33.69 24.00 17.50
CA SER A 61 -33.28 24.28 16.11
C SER A 61 -33.98 23.33 15.15
N LEU A 62 -34.38 23.86 13.97
CA LEU A 62 -34.94 23.05 12.89
C LEU A 62 -33.93 22.01 12.37
N LEU A 63 -32.64 22.39 12.36
CA LEU A 63 -31.52 21.54 11.92
C LEU A 63 -30.34 21.73 12.87
N SER A 64 -29.76 20.64 13.35
CA SER A 64 -28.54 20.62 14.16
C SER A 64 -27.71 19.43 13.73
N THR A 65 -26.40 19.63 13.54
CA THR A 65 -25.46 18.56 13.17
C THR A 65 -24.15 18.75 13.88
N THR A 66 -23.50 17.64 14.22
CA THR A 66 -22.12 17.61 14.70
C THR A 66 -21.21 17.31 13.52
N LEU A 67 -20.22 18.16 13.28
CA LEU A 67 -19.22 17.94 12.25
C LEU A 67 -18.08 17.11 12.83
N ASN A 68 -17.78 15.99 12.18
CA ASN A 68 -16.64 15.14 12.53
C ASN A 68 -15.69 15.09 11.34
N TRP A 69 -14.40 14.94 11.62
CA TRP A 69 -13.40 14.68 10.60
C TRP A 69 -13.54 13.25 10.07
N LEU A 70 -13.34 13.06 8.78
CA LEU A 70 -13.26 11.72 8.17
C LEU A 70 -11.89 11.07 8.39
N THR A 71 -10.89 11.85 8.78
CA THR A 71 -9.50 11.44 8.98
C THR A 71 -9.03 11.83 10.38
N SER A 72 -8.12 11.04 10.96
CA SER A 72 -7.38 11.42 12.17
C SER A 72 -6.29 12.44 11.84
N GLY A 73 -6.07 13.42 12.71
CA GLY A 73 -4.99 14.40 12.55
C GLY A 73 -4.98 15.43 13.67
N GLN A 74 -3.88 16.19 13.79
CA GLN A 74 -3.79 17.32 14.71
C GLN A 74 -4.47 18.56 14.10
N VAL A 75 -5.29 19.25 14.89
CA VAL A 75 -5.87 20.52 14.47
C VAL A 75 -4.77 21.58 14.42
N ASP A 76 -4.63 22.23 13.27
CA ASP A 76 -3.65 23.30 13.05
C ASP A 76 -4.26 24.66 13.43
N LYS A 77 -5.36 25.04 12.77
CA LYS A 77 -6.04 26.32 13.03
C LYS A 77 -7.55 26.16 13.08
N VAL A 78 -8.19 26.89 13.99
CA VAL A 78 -9.64 27.10 14.02
C VAL A 78 -9.92 28.52 13.55
N SER A 79 -10.70 28.67 12.48
CA SER A 79 -10.92 29.94 11.78
C SER A 79 -12.26 30.60 12.12
N SER A 80 -13.11 29.96 12.93
CA SER A 80 -14.43 30.47 13.32
C SER A 80 -14.62 30.40 14.84
N GLN A 81 -15.38 31.34 15.39
CA GLN A 81 -15.68 31.45 16.82
C GLN A 81 -17.14 31.09 17.11
N ILE A 82 -17.43 30.81 18.39
CA ILE A 82 -18.79 30.50 18.83
C ILE A 82 -19.66 31.73 18.64
N GLY A 83 -20.74 31.56 17.87
CA GLY A 83 -21.69 32.63 17.54
C GLY A 83 -21.54 33.19 16.13
N ASP A 84 -20.48 32.81 15.41
CA ASP A 84 -20.28 33.26 14.03
C ASP A 84 -21.31 32.64 13.07
N GLN A 85 -21.82 33.45 12.16
CA GLN A 85 -22.62 32.97 11.03
C GLN A 85 -21.68 32.52 9.91
N VAL A 86 -21.77 31.24 9.54
CA VAL A 86 -20.93 30.63 8.51
C VAL A 86 -21.77 30.19 7.32
N LYS A 87 -21.21 30.30 6.11
CA LYS A 87 -21.84 29.90 4.85
C LYS A 87 -21.32 28.54 4.40
N LYS A 88 -22.06 27.92 3.48
CA LYS A 88 -21.62 26.68 2.84
C LYS A 88 -20.30 26.93 2.09
N GLY A 89 -19.27 26.19 2.46
CA GLY A 89 -17.93 26.27 1.87
C GLY A 89 -16.91 27.03 2.71
N ASP A 90 -17.32 27.66 3.82
CA ASP A 90 -16.38 28.33 4.72
C ASP A 90 -15.51 27.30 5.44
N ILE A 91 -14.20 27.59 5.52
CA ILE A 91 -13.25 26.75 6.24
C ILE A 91 -13.35 27.09 7.73
N LEU A 92 -13.92 26.16 8.51
CA LEU A 92 -14.10 26.33 9.96
C LEU A 92 -12.84 26.00 10.75
N ALA A 93 -12.08 25.01 10.29
CA ALA A 93 -10.80 24.59 10.86
C ALA A 93 -9.94 23.88 9.81
N THR A 94 -8.63 23.84 10.02
CA THR A 94 -7.66 23.12 9.20
C THR A 94 -6.93 22.07 10.03
N LEU A 95 -6.63 20.93 9.42
CA LEU A 95 -5.70 19.94 9.98
C LEU A 95 -4.28 20.29 9.57
N GLN A 96 -3.31 19.98 10.42
CA GLN A 96 -1.89 20.16 10.12
C GLN A 96 -1.53 19.30 8.91
N GLN A 97 -0.97 19.93 7.87
CA GLN A 97 -0.43 19.21 6.71
C GLN A 97 0.85 18.50 7.17
N ASP A 98 0.74 17.23 7.53
CA ASP A 98 1.91 16.41 7.86
C ASP A 98 2.83 16.29 6.64
N ALA A 99 4.13 16.07 6.93
CA ALA A 99 5.33 15.99 6.07
C ALA A 99 5.25 15.11 4.79
N THR A 100 4.07 14.64 4.43
CA THR A 100 3.72 13.93 3.20
C THR A 100 4.19 14.65 1.93
N GLN A 101 4.09 15.98 1.82
CA GLN A 101 4.65 16.70 0.65
C GLN A 101 6.17 16.56 0.55
N ASN A 102 6.91 16.69 1.66
CA ASN A 102 8.36 16.44 1.66
C ASN A 102 8.71 15.00 1.29
N THR A 103 7.90 14.01 1.69
CA THR A 103 8.14 12.61 1.30
C THR A 103 7.88 12.36 -0.18
N LEU A 104 6.88 13.01 -0.78
CA LEU A 104 6.61 12.92 -2.21
C LEU A 104 7.72 13.56 -3.05
N GLU A 105 8.20 14.75 -2.65
CA GLU A 105 9.35 15.40 -3.30
C GLU A 105 10.61 14.56 -3.18
N THR A 106 10.89 14.01 -1.99
CA THR A 106 12.05 13.13 -1.78
C THR A 106 11.97 11.88 -2.65
N ASN A 107 10.80 11.22 -2.70
CA ASN A 107 10.60 10.05 -3.56
C ASN A 107 10.76 10.36 -5.04
N LEU A 108 10.29 11.53 -5.49
CA LEU A 108 10.46 11.98 -6.87
C LEU A 108 11.93 12.21 -7.21
N VAL A 109 12.69 12.89 -6.33
CA VAL A 109 14.13 13.13 -6.51
C VAL A 109 14.90 11.81 -6.54
N THR A 110 14.61 10.88 -5.63
CA THR A 110 15.23 9.54 -5.65
C THR A 110 14.91 8.77 -6.93
N ALA A 111 13.65 8.81 -7.41
CA ALA A 111 13.28 8.16 -8.67
C ALA A 111 14.00 8.78 -9.87
N GLN A 112 14.16 10.11 -9.90
CA GLN A 112 14.92 10.83 -10.93
C GLN A 112 16.40 10.48 -10.89
N GLN A 113 17.00 10.38 -9.70
CA GLN A 113 18.41 9.96 -9.53
C GLN A 113 18.61 8.52 -10.02
N ASN A 114 17.76 7.59 -9.62
CA ASN A 114 17.82 6.21 -10.09
C ASN A 114 17.68 6.13 -11.63
N LEU A 115 16.76 6.91 -12.21
CA LEU A 115 16.61 6.98 -13.66
C LEU A 115 17.87 7.54 -14.33
N ALA A 116 18.44 8.62 -13.79
CA ALA A 116 19.67 9.23 -14.32
C ALA A 116 20.87 8.28 -14.23
N GLU A 117 20.99 7.49 -13.15
CA GLU A 117 22.02 6.46 -13.01
C GLU A 117 21.84 5.34 -14.06
N MET A 118 20.62 4.81 -14.21
CA MET A 118 20.31 3.73 -15.16
C MET A 118 20.46 4.16 -16.64
N THR A 119 20.20 5.44 -16.93
CA THR A 119 20.32 6.03 -18.27
C THR A 119 21.62 6.79 -18.50
N SER A 120 22.55 6.72 -17.56
CA SER A 120 23.86 7.35 -17.70
C SER A 120 24.60 6.75 -18.92
N PRO A 121 25.46 7.55 -19.60
CA PRO A 121 26.25 7.04 -20.72
C PRO A 121 27.09 5.80 -20.36
N GLU A 122 27.59 5.73 -19.12
CA GLU A 122 28.32 4.59 -18.59
C GLU A 122 27.43 3.34 -18.44
N ALA A 123 26.24 3.48 -17.84
CA ALA A 123 25.30 2.37 -17.71
C ALA A 123 24.86 1.83 -19.07
N ILE A 124 24.58 2.71 -20.03
CA ILE A 124 24.23 2.32 -21.41
C ILE A 124 25.43 1.64 -22.10
N ALA A 125 26.65 2.13 -21.91
CA ALA A 125 27.85 1.51 -22.47
C ALA A 125 28.07 0.10 -21.90
N ASN A 126 27.93 -0.07 -20.58
CA ASN A 126 28.03 -1.36 -19.91
C ASN A 126 26.95 -2.33 -20.40
N ALA A 127 25.71 -1.88 -20.55
CA ALA A 127 24.63 -2.70 -21.09
C ALA A 127 24.89 -3.15 -22.54
N LYS A 128 25.46 -2.28 -23.39
CA LYS A 128 25.89 -2.66 -24.75
C LYS A 128 27.00 -3.70 -24.74
N ILE A 129 27.95 -3.59 -23.81
CA ILE A 129 29.01 -4.59 -23.61
C ILE A 129 28.39 -5.94 -23.21
N GLU A 130 27.43 -5.94 -22.30
CA GLU A 130 26.75 -7.17 -21.87
C GLU A 130 25.95 -7.83 -23.01
N VAL A 131 25.26 -7.05 -23.85
CA VAL A 131 24.63 -7.58 -25.06
C VAL A 131 25.67 -8.20 -26.00
N ALA A 132 26.81 -7.54 -26.22
CA ALA A 132 27.86 -8.06 -27.09
C ALA A 132 28.46 -9.37 -26.55
N LYS A 133 28.69 -9.47 -25.23
CA LYS A 133 29.14 -10.71 -24.57
C LYS A 133 28.11 -11.81 -24.73
N ALA A 134 26.83 -11.54 -24.42
CA ALA A 134 25.77 -12.53 -24.54
C ALA A 134 25.60 -13.02 -26.00
N GLN A 135 25.80 -12.14 -26.99
CA GLN A 135 25.79 -12.53 -28.40
C GLN A 135 26.94 -13.49 -28.74
N ALA A 136 28.13 -13.23 -28.21
CA ALA A 136 29.29 -14.12 -28.36
C ALA A 136 29.03 -15.48 -27.69
N ASP A 137 28.42 -15.49 -26.50
CA ASP A 137 28.06 -16.71 -25.79
C ASP A 137 27.07 -17.57 -26.57
N VAL A 138 26.06 -16.97 -27.21
CA VAL A 138 25.13 -17.67 -28.12
C VAL A 138 25.90 -18.32 -29.28
N SER A 139 26.81 -17.59 -29.90
CA SER A 139 27.64 -18.11 -31.01
C SER A 139 28.52 -19.30 -30.58
N ASN A 140 29.16 -19.17 -29.41
CA ASN A 140 30.01 -20.21 -28.84
C ASN A 140 29.20 -21.46 -28.48
N ALA A 141 28.04 -21.30 -27.83
CA ALA A 141 27.15 -22.40 -27.48
C ALA A 141 26.59 -23.11 -28.72
N GLN A 142 26.25 -22.36 -29.77
CA GLN A 142 25.82 -22.93 -31.05
C GLN A 142 26.94 -23.75 -31.71
N THR A 143 28.17 -23.23 -31.71
CA THR A 143 29.33 -23.95 -32.25
C THR A 143 29.60 -25.22 -31.47
N ALA A 144 29.51 -25.17 -30.13
CA ALA A 144 29.65 -26.34 -29.28
C ALA A 144 28.60 -27.41 -29.62
N LEU A 145 27.32 -27.04 -29.74
CA LEU A 145 26.25 -27.97 -30.12
C LEU A 145 26.48 -28.59 -31.51
N ASN A 146 26.83 -27.78 -32.50
CA ASN A 146 27.10 -28.26 -33.86
C ASN A 146 28.24 -29.29 -33.88
N ASN A 147 29.31 -29.03 -33.12
CA ASN A 147 30.40 -29.97 -32.96
C ASN A 147 29.89 -31.29 -32.35
N GLN A 148 29.14 -31.24 -31.24
CA GLN A 148 28.60 -32.47 -30.62
C GLN A 148 27.74 -33.28 -31.61
N GLN A 149 26.87 -32.61 -32.37
CA GLN A 149 25.99 -33.25 -33.35
C GLN A 149 26.75 -33.89 -34.52
N TYR A 150 27.82 -33.25 -35.00
CA TYR A 150 28.65 -33.80 -36.06
C TYR A 150 29.27 -35.16 -35.69
N TRP A 151 29.74 -35.31 -34.46
CA TRP A 151 30.38 -36.54 -33.99
C TRP A 151 29.38 -37.66 -33.64
N LYS A 152 28.12 -37.33 -33.34
CA LYS A 152 27.07 -38.30 -32.94
C LYS A 152 26.37 -38.98 -34.13
N ASN A 153 27.08 -39.30 -35.20
CA ASN A 153 26.47 -40.04 -36.31
C ASN A 153 26.23 -41.50 -35.90
N ASP A 154 25.07 -41.77 -35.30
CA ASP A 154 24.69 -43.08 -34.74
C ASP A 154 24.80 -44.20 -35.79
N ALA A 155 24.46 -43.95 -37.05
CA ALA A 155 24.56 -44.93 -38.13
C ALA A 155 26.01 -45.33 -38.44
N LEU A 156 26.95 -44.37 -38.41
CA LEU A 156 28.38 -44.66 -38.58
C LEU A 156 28.90 -45.51 -37.41
N ILE A 157 28.52 -45.19 -36.17
CA ILE A 157 28.96 -45.95 -34.99
C ILE A 157 28.48 -47.40 -35.09
N GLN A 158 27.21 -47.62 -35.44
CA GLN A 158 26.64 -48.95 -35.63
C GLN A 158 27.34 -49.71 -36.78
N ASN A 159 27.68 -49.04 -37.88
CA ASN A 159 28.40 -49.64 -38.99
C ASN A 159 29.82 -50.11 -38.60
N TYR A 160 30.55 -49.28 -37.84
CA TYR A 160 31.87 -49.65 -37.34
C TYR A 160 31.81 -50.74 -36.27
N TYR A 161 30.79 -50.74 -35.42
CA TYR A 161 30.54 -51.83 -34.46
C TYR A 161 30.30 -53.17 -35.18
N ALA A 162 29.43 -53.19 -36.19
CA ALA A 162 29.18 -54.39 -37.00
C ALA A 162 30.46 -54.88 -37.69
N SER A 163 31.26 -53.98 -38.25
CA SER A 163 32.56 -54.30 -38.88
C SER A 163 33.55 -54.89 -37.87
N PHE A 164 33.60 -54.37 -36.64
CA PHE A 164 34.43 -54.89 -35.56
C PHE A 164 34.02 -56.31 -35.15
N VAL A 165 32.72 -56.57 -34.98
CA VAL A 165 32.19 -57.90 -34.61
C VAL A 165 32.51 -58.93 -35.70
N ILE A 166 32.30 -58.59 -36.98
CA ILE A 166 32.63 -59.47 -38.11
C ILE A 166 34.12 -59.76 -38.18
N ALA A 167 34.98 -58.74 -38.04
CA ALA A 167 36.42 -58.92 -38.08
C ALA A 167 36.93 -59.80 -36.93
N LYS A 168 36.32 -59.67 -35.74
CA LYS A 168 36.61 -60.54 -34.60
C LYS A 168 36.21 -61.99 -34.86
N ASP A 169 34.99 -62.23 -35.37
CA ASP A 169 34.54 -63.60 -35.72
C ASP A 169 35.48 -64.25 -36.75
N ASN A 170 35.91 -63.49 -37.77
CA ASN A 170 36.87 -63.98 -38.76
C ASN A 170 38.25 -64.31 -38.16
N LEU A 171 38.75 -63.49 -37.23
CA LEU A 171 39.98 -63.75 -36.50
C LEU A 171 39.85 -65.03 -35.66
N ASP A 172 38.77 -65.18 -34.92
CA ASP A 172 38.53 -66.36 -34.09
C ASP A 172 38.44 -67.64 -34.95
N ARG A 173 37.81 -67.58 -36.13
CA ARG A 173 37.78 -68.70 -37.09
C ARG A 173 39.15 -69.02 -37.68
N ALA A 174 39.93 -68.01 -38.07
CA ALA A 174 41.26 -68.18 -38.63
C ALA A 174 42.23 -68.77 -37.60
N GLN A 175 42.15 -68.31 -36.34
CA GLN A 175 42.90 -68.86 -35.22
C GLN A 175 42.54 -70.33 -34.99
N ALA A 176 41.25 -70.65 -34.91
CA ALA A 176 40.81 -72.04 -34.73
C ALA A 176 41.22 -72.97 -35.89
N ALA A 177 41.35 -72.45 -37.11
CA ALA A 177 41.85 -73.21 -38.25
C ALA A 177 43.37 -73.44 -38.18
N TYR A 178 44.14 -72.41 -37.80
CA TYR A 178 45.57 -72.51 -37.57
C TYR A 178 45.88 -73.49 -36.41
N ASP A 179 45.19 -73.34 -35.29
CA ASP A 179 45.36 -74.21 -34.11
C ASP A 179 45.11 -75.67 -34.47
N ARG A 180 44.03 -75.98 -35.20
CA ARG A 180 43.70 -77.34 -35.67
C ARG A 180 44.78 -77.95 -36.57
N ALA A 181 45.42 -77.15 -37.42
CA ALA A 181 46.50 -77.63 -38.29
C ALA A 181 47.81 -77.86 -37.52
N ASN A 182 48.00 -77.15 -36.40
CA ASN A 182 49.17 -77.26 -35.54
C ASN A 182 49.10 -78.41 -34.50
N VAL A 183 48.04 -79.22 -34.49
CA VAL A 183 47.87 -80.36 -33.54
C VAL A 183 48.27 -81.72 -34.12
N GLY A 184 48.78 -81.79 -35.35
CA GLY A 184 49.20 -83.04 -35.99
C GLY A 184 50.71 -83.11 -36.17
N ASP A 185 51.35 -84.20 -35.73
CA ASP A 185 52.81 -84.48 -35.73
C ASP A 185 53.54 -84.45 -37.10
N TYR A 186 52.96 -83.85 -38.15
CA TYR A 186 53.57 -83.74 -39.47
C TYR A 186 54.41 -82.47 -39.59
N ILE A 187 55.69 -82.61 -39.27
CA ILE A 187 56.73 -81.59 -39.48
C ILE A 187 56.76 -81.24 -40.98
N ASN A 188 56.42 -79.99 -41.32
CA ASN A 188 56.34 -79.39 -42.67
C ASN A 188 55.03 -79.65 -43.45
N ASN A 189 53.91 -79.09 -42.98
CA ASN A 189 52.67 -78.98 -43.77
C ASN A 189 52.63 -77.65 -44.55
N PRO A 190 52.67 -77.64 -45.90
CA PRO A 190 52.51 -76.42 -46.70
C PRO A 190 51.22 -75.65 -46.41
N GLY A 191 50.19 -76.33 -45.87
CA GLY A 191 48.96 -75.72 -45.40
C GLY A 191 49.15 -74.79 -44.20
N GLU A 192 50.14 -75.03 -43.34
CA GLU A 192 50.40 -74.22 -42.15
C GLU A 192 50.81 -72.79 -42.51
N ALA A 193 51.69 -72.61 -43.51
CA ALA A 193 52.07 -71.29 -43.99
C ALA A 193 50.87 -70.49 -44.53
N SER A 194 49.95 -71.16 -45.24
CA SER A 194 48.73 -70.53 -45.77
C SER A 194 47.73 -70.15 -44.66
N LEU A 195 47.65 -70.95 -43.60
CA LEU A 195 46.79 -70.69 -42.44
C LEU A 195 47.38 -69.59 -41.56
N TYR A 196 48.70 -69.56 -41.36
CA TYR A 196 49.39 -68.47 -40.70
C TYR A 196 49.17 -67.14 -41.43
N GLN A 197 49.28 -67.13 -42.77
CA GLN A 197 48.98 -65.93 -43.55
C GLN A 197 47.52 -65.49 -43.41
N SER A 198 46.59 -66.45 -43.37
CA SER A 198 45.15 -66.18 -43.17
C SER A 198 44.88 -65.59 -41.78
N LEU A 199 45.51 -66.13 -40.73
CA LEU A 199 45.46 -65.62 -39.37
C LEU A 199 46.03 -64.19 -39.28
N TYR A 200 47.21 -63.96 -39.87
CA TYR A 200 47.82 -62.63 -39.91
C TYR A 200 46.90 -61.60 -40.58
N ASN A 201 46.30 -61.95 -41.73
CA ASN A 201 45.37 -61.06 -42.43
C ASN A 201 44.10 -60.77 -41.61
N ALA A 202 43.56 -61.78 -40.93
CA ALA A 202 42.41 -61.62 -40.06
C ALA A 202 42.73 -60.74 -38.83
N GLN A 203 43.94 -60.88 -38.27
CA GLN A 203 44.43 -60.04 -37.17
C GLN A 203 44.53 -58.57 -37.60
N GLN A 204 45.13 -58.29 -38.76
CA GLN A 204 45.21 -56.92 -39.31
C GLN A 204 43.81 -56.31 -39.55
N ALA A 205 42.86 -57.10 -40.06
CA ALA A 205 41.49 -56.66 -40.26
C ALA A 205 40.79 -56.34 -38.93
N TYR A 206 40.99 -57.17 -37.90
CA TYR A 206 40.48 -56.94 -36.56
C TYR A 206 41.07 -55.68 -35.93
N ASP A 207 42.39 -55.48 -35.98
CA ASP A 207 43.05 -54.31 -35.39
C ASP A 207 42.57 -53.01 -36.04
N ARG A 208 42.42 -53.01 -37.37
CA ARG A 208 41.86 -51.87 -38.10
C ARG A 208 40.40 -51.59 -37.70
N ALA A 209 39.56 -52.63 -37.63
CA ALA A 209 38.15 -52.46 -37.27
C ALA A 209 37.99 -51.99 -35.81
N LYS A 210 38.82 -52.51 -34.89
CA LYS A 210 38.89 -52.09 -33.49
C LYS A 210 39.29 -50.62 -33.37
N TYR A 211 40.29 -50.17 -34.13
CA TYR A 211 40.72 -48.78 -34.16
C TYR A 211 39.58 -47.83 -34.56
N TYR A 212 38.91 -48.10 -35.69
CA TYR A 212 37.80 -47.26 -36.14
C TYR A 212 36.62 -47.29 -35.18
N TYR A 213 36.21 -48.47 -34.69
CA TYR A 213 35.16 -48.54 -33.68
C TYR A 213 35.52 -47.75 -32.42
N SER A 214 36.76 -47.84 -31.93
CA SER A 214 37.24 -47.08 -30.76
C SER A 214 37.27 -45.57 -31.00
N LEU A 215 37.54 -45.12 -32.23
CA LEU A 215 37.56 -43.70 -32.58
C LEU A 215 36.15 -43.11 -32.57
N TYR A 216 35.17 -43.84 -33.12
CA TYR A 216 33.80 -43.36 -33.26
C TYR A 216 32.90 -43.69 -32.06
N SER A 217 33.22 -44.70 -31.25
CA SER A 217 32.50 -45.00 -30.00
C SER A 217 32.77 -44.00 -28.87
N GLN A 218 33.75 -43.11 -29.03
CA GLN A 218 33.94 -41.94 -28.17
C GLN A 218 33.02 -40.77 -28.55
N ALA A 219 32.06 -40.98 -29.44
CA ALA A 219 31.08 -39.99 -29.81
C ALA A 219 30.28 -39.46 -28.59
N PRO A 220 29.82 -38.20 -28.66
CA PRO A 220 29.03 -37.60 -27.59
C PRO A 220 27.77 -38.41 -27.30
N THR A 221 27.48 -38.64 -26.02
CA THR A 221 26.22 -39.25 -25.59
C THR A 221 25.04 -38.30 -25.87
N GLN A 222 23.82 -38.85 -25.97
CA GLN A 222 22.61 -38.02 -26.10
C GLN A 222 22.52 -36.96 -25.01
N ARG A 223 22.88 -37.32 -23.76
CA ARG A 223 22.92 -36.38 -22.63
C ARG A 223 23.84 -35.19 -22.90
N GLN A 224 25.01 -35.40 -23.48
CA GLN A 224 25.94 -34.30 -23.79
C GLN A 224 25.43 -33.39 -24.91
N VAL A 225 24.67 -33.92 -25.88
CA VAL A 225 23.99 -33.12 -26.90
C VAL A 225 22.86 -32.30 -26.26
N ASP A 226 22.07 -32.91 -25.39
CA ASP A 226 20.99 -32.22 -24.66
C ASP A 226 21.53 -31.11 -23.74
N GLU A 227 22.66 -31.35 -23.06
CA GLU A 227 23.37 -30.34 -22.28
C GLU A 227 23.87 -29.18 -23.15
N ALA A 228 24.44 -29.47 -24.33
CA ALA A 228 24.88 -28.43 -25.27
C ALA A 228 23.70 -27.60 -25.80
N GLN A 229 22.56 -28.24 -26.05
CA GLN A 229 21.32 -27.56 -26.44
C GLN A 229 20.77 -26.68 -25.30
N ALA A 230 20.73 -27.19 -24.08
CA ALA A 230 20.30 -26.42 -22.91
C ALA A 230 21.19 -25.19 -22.68
N ASN A 231 22.51 -25.31 -22.87
CA ASN A 231 23.44 -24.18 -22.78
C ASN A 231 23.18 -23.12 -23.86
N LEU A 232 22.83 -23.53 -25.08
CA LEU A 232 22.44 -22.60 -26.15
C LEU A 232 21.14 -21.86 -25.80
N ASP A 233 20.15 -22.55 -25.26
CA ASP A 233 18.87 -21.94 -24.87
C ASP A 233 19.05 -20.97 -23.71
N LEU A 234 19.89 -21.31 -22.72
CA LEU A 234 20.29 -20.40 -21.65
C LEU A 234 20.99 -19.14 -22.21
N ALA A 235 21.95 -19.31 -23.14
CA ALA A 235 22.65 -18.17 -23.75
C ALA A 235 21.68 -17.24 -24.49
N LYS A 236 20.70 -17.78 -25.22
CA LYS A 236 19.65 -16.98 -25.89
C LYS A 236 18.76 -16.24 -24.91
N ALA A 237 18.40 -16.86 -23.79
CA ALA A 237 17.63 -16.21 -22.73
C ALA A 237 18.43 -15.07 -22.09
N THR A 238 19.72 -15.28 -21.81
CA THR A 238 20.63 -14.24 -21.30
C THR A 238 20.75 -13.06 -22.27
N LEU A 239 20.90 -13.32 -23.57
CA LEU A 239 20.91 -12.28 -24.59
C LEU A 239 19.61 -11.47 -24.61
N THR A 240 18.46 -12.15 -24.53
CA THR A 240 17.14 -11.49 -24.48
C THR A 240 17.04 -10.58 -23.26
N ASN A 241 17.45 -11.04 -22.08
CA ASN A 241 17.46 -10.23 -20.86
C ASN A 241 18.40 -9.02 -20.97
N ALA A 242 19.59 -9.19 -21.55
CA ALA A 242 20.52 -8.09 -21.77
C ALA A 242 19.95 -7.04 -22.74
N GLN A 243 19.21 -7.46 -23.76
CA GLN A 243 18.56 -6.57 -24.72
C GLN A 243 17.40 -5.78 -24.10
N ILE A 244 16.64 -6.37 -23.16
CA ILE A 244 15.55 -5.68 -22.45
C ILE A 244 16.06 -4.44 -21.70
N TYR A 245 17.28 -4.46 -21.17
CA TYR A 245 17.86 -3.29 -20.50
C TYR A 245 18.03 -2.07 -21.44
N LEU A 246 18.21 -2.32 -22.74
CA LEU A 246 18.42 -1.28 -23.76
C LEU A 246 17.15 -0.87 -24.51
N ALA A 247 16.02 -1.54 -24.27
CA ALA A 247 14.74 -1.31 -24.93
C ALA A 247 13.89 -0.27 -24.19
#